data_AF-A0A7V4DDS9-F1
#
_entry.id   AF-A0A7V4DDS9-F1
#
_cell.length_a   1.000
_cell.length_b   1.000
_cell.length_c   1.000
_cell.angle_alpha   90.00
_cell.angle_beta   90.00
_cell.angle_gamma   90.00
#
_symmetry.space_group_name_H-M   'P 1'
#
loop_
_entity.id
_entity.type
_entity.pdbx_description
1 polymer ?
#
loop_
_entity_poly.entity_id
_entity_poly.type
_entity_poly.pdbx_seq_one_letter_code
_entity_poly.pdbx_strand_id
1 'polypeptide(L)'
;MAGVAVFGILSGIFQLLVLYQWSRAINTNVTNTRDVFLNLKDRLEDPLRGEIGFFANRSEEFIVQTWPFWVYLVFYVIGLFTGVYAIVFNILAFIFLAVYLSSVFRSIGKLSDLKDRLYQYLEDRYGVHLTGRVFRVPRRSIALFIILSIITFTIYWLYLLVKLSSEINQYLSTDETLRREVEEALSRVS
;
A
#
# COMPACT_ATOMS: atom_id res chain seq x y z
N MET A 1 -35.97 4.05 -11.31
CA MET A 1 -34.83 4.48 -12.15
C MET A 1 -33.89 5.47 -11.45
N ALA A 2 -34.39 6.51 -10.75
CA ALA A 2 -33.53 7.45 -10.01
C ALA A 2 -32.66 6.79 -8.91
N GLY A 3 -33.21 5.84 -8.15
CA GLY A 3 -32.45 5.15 -7.08
C GLY A 3 -31.22 4.38 -7.60
N VAL A 4 -31.34 3.69 -8.74
CA VAL A 4 -30.24 2.90 -9.34
C VAL A 4 -29.09 3.80 -9.78
N ALA A 5 -29.39 4.99 -10.33
CA ALA A 5 -28.38 5.97 -10.72
C ALA A 5 -27.64 6.54 -9.50
N VAL A 6 -28.36 6.85 -8.41
CA VAL A 6 -27.77 7.33 -7.16
C VAL A 6 -26.83 6.28 -6.54
N PHE A 7 -27.27 5.02 -6.45
CA PHE A 7 -26.43 3.94 -5.95
C PHE A 7 -25.19 3.69 -6.81
N GLY A 8 -25.29 3.82 -8.13
CA GLY A 8 -24.16 3.72 -9.05
C GLY A 8 -23.11 4.81 -8.81
N ILE A 9 -23.54 6.07 -8.68
CA ILE A 9 -22.65 7.20 -8.40
C ILE A 9 -22.00 7.05 -7.03
N LEU A 10 -22.77 6.72 -5.99
CA LEU A 10 -22.24 6.49 -4.64
C LEU A 10 -21.20 5.37 -4.63
N SER A 11 -21.49 4.25 -5.31
CA SER A 11 -20.54 3.15 -5.45
C SER A 11 -19.23 3.60 -6.11
N GLY A 12 -19.31 4.37 -7.20
CA GLY A 12 -18.13 4.94 -7.86
C GLY A 12 -17.30 5.83 -6.92
N ILE A 13 -17.96 6.73 -6.18
CA ILE A 13 -17.30 7.61 -5.21
C ILE A 13 -16.61 6.79 -4.11
N PHE A 14 -17.30 5.80 -3.53
CA PHE A 14 -16.70 4.97 -2.48
C PHE A 14 -15.49 4.19 -2.98
N GLN A 15 -15.53 3.65 -4.19
CA GLN A 15 -14.38 2.96 -4.78
C GLN A 15 -13.20 3.91 -4.94
N LEU A 16 -13.42 5.13 -5.44
CA LEU A 16 -12.38 6.16 -5.55
C LEU A 16 -11.77 6.54 -4.20
N LEU A 17 -12.62 6.69 -3.17
CA LEU A 17 -12.17 6.98 -1.82
C LEU A 17 -11.31 5.86 -1.26
N VAL A 18 -11.71 4.59 -1.42
CA VAL A 18 -10.92 3.43 -0.99
C VAL A 18 -9.56 3.40 -1.68
N LEU A 19 -9.52 3.63 -2.99
CA LEU A 19 -8.25 3.68 -3.72
C LEU A 19 -7.34 4.76 -3.17
N TYR A 20 -7.85 5.98 -3.00
CA TYR A 20 -7.06 7.07 -2.44
C TYR A 20 -6.56 6.74 -1.02
N GLN A 21 -7.40 6.13 -0.18
CA GLN A 21 -7.04 5.72 1.18
C GLN A 21 -5.89 4.72 1.20
N TRP A 22 -5.80 3.78 0.25
CA TRP A 22 -4.66 2.85 0.19
C TRP A 22 -3.32 3.60 0.04
N SER A 23 -3.23 4.50 -0.94
CA SER A 23 -2.00 5.28 -1.14
C SER A 23 -1.65 6.10 0.10
N ARG A 24 -2.63 6.78 0.70
CA ARG A 24 -2.42 7.59 1.90
C ARG A 24 -1.94 6.75 3.06
N ALA A 25 -2.59 5.61 3.33
CA ALA A 25 -2.26 4.76 4.47
C ALA A 25 -0.86 4.16 4.34
N ILE A 26 -0.48 3.68 3.15
CA ILE A 26 0.85 3.13 2.90
C ILE A 26 1.91 4.23 2.97
N ASN A 27 1.67 5.39 2.36
CA ASN A 27 2.61 6.50 2.35
C ASN A 27 2.86 7.04 3.77
N THR A 28 1.80 7.21 4.57
CA THR A 28 1.93 7.55 5.99
C THR A 28 2.75 6.48 6.73
N ASN A 29 2.54 5.19 6.44
CA ASN A 29 3.35 4.16 7.06
C ASN A 29 4.83 4.26 6.65
N VAL A 30 5.15 4.52 5.38
CA VAL A 30 6.53 4.74 4.92
C VAL A 30 7.17 5.88 5.70
N THR A 31 6.48 7.02 5.85
CA THR A 31 6.98 8.16 6.62
C THR A 31 7.21 7.80 8.08
N ASN A 32 6.22 7.21 8.75
CA ASN A 32 6.36 6.81 10.16
C ASN A 32 7.52 5.82 10.36
N THR A 33 7.69 4.89 9.42
CA THR A 33 8.79 3.92 9.43
C THR A 33 10.13 4.63 9.30
N ARG A 34 10.23 5.59 8.38
CA ARG A 34 11.44 6.41 8.19
C ARG A 34 11.81 7.16 9.45
N ASP A 35 10.83 7.80 10.09
CA ASP A 35 11.06 8.60 11.29
C ASP A 35 11.55 7.74 12.46
N VAL A 36 10.90 6.59 12.69
CA VAL A 36 11.35 5.64 13.71
C VAL A 36 12.74 5.10 13.37
N PHE A 37 13.00 4.74 12.12
CA PHE A 37 14.31 4.19 11.76
C PHE A 37 15.42 5.22 11.87
N LEU A 38 15.16 6.49 11.54
CA LEU A 38 16.13 7.57 11.76
C LEU A 38 16.44 7.76 13.24
N ASN A 39 15.44 7.68 14.13
CA ASN A 39 15.67 7.73 15.58
C ASN A 39 16.48 6.53 16.09
N LEU A 40 16.34 5.37 15.44
CA LEU A 40 17.06 4.15 15.78
C LEU A 40 18.48 4.09 15.21
N LYS A 41 18.75 4.81 14.12
CA LYS A 41 20.01 4.77 13.36
C LYS A 41 21.25 5.01 14.23
N ASP A 42 21.14 5.86 15.24
CA ASP A 42 22.26 6.21 16.12
C ASP A 42 22.49 5.18 17.24
N ARG A 43 21.52 4.29 17.48
CA ARG A 43 21.58 3.21 18.48
C ARG A 43 21.98 1.86 17.89
N LEU A 44 22.04 1.75 16.55
CA LEU A 44 22.26 0.51 15.82
C LEU A 44 23.67 0.43 15.24
N GLU A 45 24.28 -0.75 15.35
CA GLU A 45 25.57 -1.08 14.73
C GLU A 45 25.42 -1.43 13.24
N ASP A 46 26.53 -1.43 12.49
CA ASP A 46 26.57 -1.92 11.11
C ASP A 46 26.36 -3.45 11.06
N PRO A 47 25.57 -3.99 10.11
CA PRO A 47 25.20 -3.40 8.80
C PRO A 47 23.82 -2.72 8.71
N LEU A 48 22.97 -2.79 9.74
CA LEU A 48 21.61 -2.23 9.64
C LEU A 48 21.57 -0.71 9.67
N ARG A 49 22.58 -0.08 10.29
CA ARG A 49 22.77 1.37 10.17
C ARG A 49 22.88 1.79 8.70
N GLY A 50 23.60 1.02 7.89
CA GLY A 50 23.69 1.17 6.44
C GLY A 50 22.35 0.95 5.73
N GLU A 51 21.63 -0.13 6.03
CA GLU A 51 20.31 -0.40 5.42
C GLU A 51 19.27 0.68 5.77
N ILE A 52 19.23 1.13 7.02
CA ILE A 52 18.37 2.23 7.49
C ILE A 52 18.75 3.54 6.80
N GLY A 53 20.05 3.85 6.71
CA GLY A 53 20.53 5.03 6.00
C GLY A 53 20.15 5.01 4.51
N PHE A 54 20.27 3.85 3.86
CA PHE A 54 19.85 3.65 2.49
C PHE A 54 18.33 3.85 2.32
N PHE A 55 17.52 3.24 3.19
CA PHE A 55 16.07 3.43 3.17
C PHE A 55 15.69 4.89 3.43
N ALA A 56 16.28 5.56 4.42
CA ALA A 56 15.94 6.93 4.76
C ALA A 56 16.28 7.93 3.64
N ASN A 57 17.34 7.65 2.87
CA ASN A 57 17.73 8.43 1.69
C ASN A 57 16.91 8.08 0.44
N ARG A 58 16.30 6.90 0.38
CA ARG A 58 15.50 6.43 -0.77
C ARG A 58 14.05 6.16 -0.40
N SER A 59 13.55 6.74 0.69
CA SER A 59 12.20 6.45 1.19
C SER A 59 11.14 6.82 0.15
N GLU A 60 11.44 7.81 -0.70
CA GLU A 60 10.64 8.20 -1.87
C GLU A 60 10.38 7.04 -2.85
N GLU A 61 11.31 6.09 -2.99
CA GLU A 61 11.15 4.91 -3.85
C GLU A 61 10.22 3.82 -3.27
N PHE A 62 9.80 3.99 -2.00
CA PHE A 62 8.89 3.11 -1.27
C PHE A 62 7.47 3.69 -1.20
N ILE A 63 7.28 4.94 -1.61
CA ILE A 63 6.00 5.63 -1.61
C ILE A 63 5.16 5.15 -2.80
N VAL A 64 3.85 4.98 -2.58
CA VAL A 64 2.88 4.76 -3.65
C VAL A 64 2.82 6.00 -4.53
N GLN A 65 3.08 5.81 -5.82
CA GLN A 65 2.92 6.86 -6.82
C GLN A 65 1.43 7.12 -7.04
N THR A 66 0.96 8.32 -6.71
CA THR A 66 -0.46 8.70 -6.77
C THR A 66 -0.89 9.28 -8.12
N TRP A 67 0.06 9.73 -8.95
CA TRP A 67 -0.25 10.28 -10.27
C TRP A 67 -1.06 9.32 -11.18
N PRO A 68 -0.84 7.97 -11.20
CA PRO A 68 -1.64 7.08 -12.05
C PRO A 68 -3.10 7.02 -11.60
N PHE A 69 -3.37 7.17 -10.29
CA PHE A 69 -4.74 7.28 -9.77
C PHE A 69 -5.45 8.51 -10.31
N TRP A 70 -4.79 9.67 -10.34
CA TRP A 70 -5.38 10.90 -10.87
C TRP A 70 -5.65 10.81 -12.38
N VAL A 71 -4.73 10.22 -13.14
CA VAL A 71 -4.93 9.99 -14.58
C VAL A 71 -6.08 9.01 -14.83
N TYR A 72 -6.16 7.93 -14.03
CA TYR A 72 -7.31 7.02 -14.02
C TYR A 72 -8.63 7.77 -13.78
N LEU A 73 -8.69 8.61 -12.75
CA LEU A 73 -9.89 9.38 -12.40
C LEU A 73 -10.32 10.30 -13.54
N VAL A 74 -9.37 11.03 -14.15
CA VAL A 74 -9.66 11.93 -15.28
C VAL A 74 -10.24 11.15 -16.45
N PHE A 75 -9.62 10.03 -16.84
CA PHE A 75 -10.13 9.21 -17.95
C PHE A 75 -11.47 8.56 -17.63
N TYR A 76 -11.67 8.09 -16.39
CA TYR A 76 -12.96 7.57 -15.94
C TYR A 76 -14.06 8.62 -16.08
N VAL A 77 -13.82 9.84 -15.59
CA VAL A 77 -14.80 10.94 -15.65
C VAL A 77 -15.07 11.36 -17.10
N ILE A 78 -14.04 11.54 -17.93
CA ILE A 78 -14.22 11.86 -19.36
C ILE A 78 -15.00 10.75 -20.08
N GLY A 79 -14.76 9.49 -19.72
CA GLY A 79 -15.48 8.33 -20.25
C GLY A 79 -17.00 8.39 -20.01
N LEU A 80 -17.45 9.00 -18.91
CA LEU A 80 -18.88 9.14 -18.60
C LEU A 80 -19.62 10.08 -19.56
N PHE A 81 -18.92 11.04 -20.18
CA PHE A 81 -19.54 12.10 -20.99
C PHE A 81 -19.28 11.96 -22.50
N THR A 82 -18.52 10.96 -22.94
CA THR A 82 -17.99 10.87 -24.32
C THR A 82 -18.72 9.88 -25.23
N GLY A 83 -19.83 9.29 -24.77
CA GLY A 83 -20.71 8.44 -25.59
C GLY A 83 -19.97 7.24 -26.19
N VAL A 84 -19.95 7.13 -27.52
CA VAL A 84 -19.29 6.02 -28.24
C VAL A 84 -17.77 5.98 -27.99
N TYR A 85 -17.14 7.14 -27.76
CA TYR A 85 -15.71 7.21 -27.46
C TYR A 85 -15.36 6.79 -26.03
N ALA A 86 -16.37 6.55 -25.17
CA ALA A 86 -16.16 6.11 -23.80
C ALA A 86 -15.32 4.83 -23.71
N ILE A 87 -15.38 3.96 -24.71
CA ILE A 87 -14.60 2.72 -24.76
C ILE A 87 -13.09 3.01 -24.66
N VAL A 88 -12.59 3.99 -25.41
CA VAL A 88 -11.15 4.33 -25.41
C VAL A 88 -10.73 4.86 -24.04
N PHE A 89 -11.52 5.78 -23.47
CA PHE A 89 -11.25 6.34 -22.15
C PHE A 89 -11.34 5.30 -21.03
N ASN A 90 -12.28 4.36 -21.11
CA ASN A 90 -12.39 3.26 -20.15
C ASN A 90 -11.20 2.30 -20.23
N ILE A 91 -10.68 2.00 -21.42
CA ILE A 91 -9.46 1.20 -21.60
C ILE A 91 -8.26 1.94 -20.98
N LEU A 92 -8.10 3.23 -21.28
CA LEU A 92 -7.02 4.04 -20.70
C LEU A 92 -7.14 4.09 -19.17
N ALA A 93 -8.34 4.36 -18.64
CA ALA A 93 -8.61 4.34 -17.21
C ALA A 93 -8.21 3.00 -16.59
N PHE A 94 -8.59 1.87 -17.20
CA PHE A 94 -8.24 0.54 -16.73
C PHE A 94 -6.72 0.28 -16.72
N ILE A 95 -6.00 0.74 -17.74
CA ILE A 95 -4.53 0.66 -17.78
C ILE A 95 -3.91 1.45 -16.62
N PHE A 96 -4.35 2.70 -16.41
CA PHE A 96 -3.81 3.53 -15.32
C PHE A 96 -4.20 3.01 -13.94
N LEU A 97 -5.36 2.38 -13.80
CA LEU A 97 -5.72 1.64 -12.59
C LEU A 97 -4.76 0.47 -12.32
N ALA A 98 -4.39 -0.29 -13.36
CA ALA A 98 -3.43 -1.36 -13.23
C ALA A 98 -2.03 -0.85 -12.86
N VAL A 99 -1.60 0.28 -13.44
CA VAL A 99 -0.33 0.95 -13.07
C VAL A 99 -0.36 1.39 -11.61
N TYR A 100 -1.47 2.00 -11.16
CA TYR A 100 -1.67 2.40 -9.77
C TYR A 100 -1.55 1.20 -8.81
N LEU A 101 -2.29 0.12 -9.08
CA LEU A 101 -2.24 -1.11 -8.28
C LEU A 101 -0.84 -1.71 -8.23
N SER A 102 -0.12 -1.71 -9.35
CA SER A 102 1.27 -2.18 -9.40
C SER A 102 2.16 -1.38 -8.46
N SER A 103 1.98 -0.05 -8.40
CA SER A 103 2.70 0.82 -7.46
C SER A 103 2.33 0.50 -6.01
N VAL A 104 1.04 0.30 -5.70
CA VAL A 104 0.56 -0.10 -4.36
C VAL A 104 1.21 -1.41 -3.92
N PHE A 105 1.11 -2.47 -4.72
CA PHE A 105 1.66 -3.78 -4.38
C PHE A 105 3.18 -3.75 -4.23
N ARG A 106 3.87 -3.01 -5.10
CA ARG A 106 5.33 -2.84 -5.02
C ARG A 106 5.74 -2.15 -3.72
N SER A 107 5.05 -1.09 -3.34
CA SER A 107 5.34 -0.29 -2.15
C SER A 107 5.16 -1.12 -0.88
N ILE A 108 4.02 -1.82 -0.76
CA ILE A 108 3.76 -2.72 0.38
C ILE A 108 4.82 -3.82 0.45
N GLY A 109 5.13 -4.46 -0.69
CA GLY A 109 6.12 -5.54 -0.74
C GLY A 109 7.50 -5.08 -0.28
N LYS A 110 8.00 -3.96 -0.83
CA LYS A 110 9.29 -3.40 -0.43
C LYS A 110 9.34 -3.01 1.05
N LEU A 111 8.28 -2.35 1.55
CA LEU A 111 8.22 -1.89 2.94
C LEU A 111 8.13 -3.06 3.92
N SER A 112 7.32 -4.08 3.62
CA SER A 112 7.24 -5.30 4.43
C SER A 112 8.58 -6.03 4.47
N ASP A 113 9.28 -6.14 3.34
CA ASP A 113 10.57 -6.85 3.25
C ASP A 113 11.69 -6.13 4.00
N LEU A 114 11.63 -4.79 4.08
CA LEU A 114 12.54 -4.00 4.89
C LEU A 114 12.27 -4.19 6.38
N LYS A 115 11.00 -4.09 6.79
CA LYS A 115 10.59 -4.20 8.19
C LYS A 115 10.86 -5.58 8.76
N ASP A 116 10.58 -6.64 8.01
CA ASP A 116 10.84 -8.00 8.44
C ASP A 116 12.34 -8.22 8.73
N ARG A 117 13.23 -7.71 7.87
CA ARG A 117 14.68 -7.76 8.10
C ARG A 117 15.11 -6.97 9.33
N LEU A 118 14.56 -5.77 9.52
CA LEU A 118 14.90 -4.95 10.69
C LEU A 118 14.43 -5.59 11.99
N TYR A 119 13.16 -6.01 12.04
CA TYR A 119 12.59 -6.59 13.25
C TYR A 119 13.27 -7.91 13.62
N GLN A 120 13.63 -8.75 12.65
CA GLN A 120 14.46 -9.94 12.91
C GLN A 120 15.82 -9.57 13.51
N TYR A 121 16.49 -8.54 13.00
CA TYR A 121 17.77 -8.12 13.58
C TYR A 121 17.65 -7.58 15.01
N LEU A 122 16.57 -6.83 15.29
CA LEU A 122 16.32 -6.31 16.63
C LEU A 122 16.05 -7.45 17.63
N GLU A 123 15.32 -8.48 17.21
CA GLU A 123 15.10 -9.70 17.99
C GLU A 123 16.42 -10.44 18.25
N ASP A 124 17.22 -10.68 17.20
CA ASP A 124 18.47 -11.45 17.27
C ASP A 124 19.58 -10.75 18.08
N ARG A 125 19.74 -9.43 17.93
CA ARG A 125 20.88 -8.67 18.49
C ARG A 125 20.58 -8.05 19.85
N TYR A 126 19.35 -7.54 20.04
CA TYR A 126 18.97 -6.80 21.24
C TYR A 126 18.01 -7.60 22.14
N GLY A 127 17.67 -8.84 21.78
CA GLY A 127 16.78 -9.68 22.57
C GLY A 127 15.36 -9.13 22.68
N VAL A 128 14.94 -8.31 21.71
CA VAL A 128 13.58 -7.75 21.70
C VAL A 128 12.61 -8.87 21.38
N HIS A 129 11.91 -9.39 22.39
CA HIS A 129 10.86 -10.39 22.20
C HIS A 129 9.62 -9.74 21.60
N LEU A 130 9.56 -9.72 20.27
CA LEU A 130 8.39 -9.27 19.54
C LEU A 130 7.29 -10.32 19.60
N THR A 131 6.04 -9.88 19.76
CA THR A 131 4.89 -10.80 19.87
C THR A 131 4.54 -11.51 18.56
N GLY A 132 5.21 -11.17 17.45
CA GLY A 132 5.07 -11.85 16.17
C GLY A 132 5.86 -11.20 15.03
N ARG A 133 5.50 -11.54 13.79
CA ARG A 133 6.08 -10.95 12.57
C ARG A 133 5.10 -10.00 11.89
N VAL A 134 5.64 -9.07 11.10
CA VAL A 134 4.82 -8.17 10.27
C VAL A 134 3.97 -8.99 9.31
N PHE A 135 2.66 -8.75 9.35
CA PHE A 135 1.75 -9.39 8.42
C PHE A 135 2.14 -9.05 6.97
N ARG A 136 2.44 -10.05 6.15
CA ARG A 136 2.86 -9.81 4.77
C ARG A 136 1.65 -9.84 3.85
N VAL A 137 1.31 -8.70 3.26
CA VAL A 137 0.27 -8.64 2.22
C VAL A 137 0.67 -9.54 1.05
N PRO A 138 -0.17 -10.52 0.65
CA PRO A 138 0.14 -11.43 -0.44
C PRO A 138 0.52 -10.68 -1.73
N ARG A 139 1.66 -11.07 -2.32
CA ARG A 139 2.09 -10.52 -3.62
C ARG A 139 1.08 -10.92 -4.68
N ARG A 140 0.49 -9.92 -5.34
CA ARG A 140 -0.43 -10.12 -6.47
C ARG A 140 0.26 -9.73 -7.76
N SER A 141 0.14 -10.59 -8.78
CA SER A 141 0.57 -10.28 -10.13
C SER A 141 -0.43 -9.34 -10.79
N ILE A 142 0.06 -8.23 -11.34
CA ILE A 142 -0.81 -7.31 -12.08
C ILE A 142 -1.38 -7.95 -13.34
N ALA A 143 -0.64 -8.87 -13.97
CA ALA A 143 -1.13 -9.62 -15.11
C ALA A 143 -2.33 -10.50 -14.73
N LEU A 144 -2.27 -11.16 -13.56
CA LEU A 144 -3.38 -11.94 -13.04
C LEU A 144 -4.59 -11.05 -12.73
N PHE A 145 -4.36 -9.86 -12.17
CA PHE A 145 -5.42 -8.87 -11.97
C PHE A 145 -6.11 -8.49 -13.30
N ILE A 146 -5.33 -8.21 -14.35
CA ILE A 146 -5.88 -7.84 -15.66
C ILE A 146 -6.73 -8.98 -16.22
N ILE A 147 -6.19 -10.20 -16.26
CA ILE A 147 -6.87 -11.39 -16.78
C ILE A 147 -8.18 -11.64 -16.02
N LEU A 148 -8.13 -11.68 -14.69
CA LEU A 148 -9.31 -11.95 -13.87
C LEU A 148 -10.34 -10.84 -13.94
N SER A 149 -9.93 -9.57 -14.03
CA SER A 149 -10.87 -8.45 -14.16
C SER A 149 -11.65 -8.50 -15.48
N ILE A 150 -11.00 -8.91 -16.57
CA ILE A 150 -11.63 -9.09 -17.88
C ILE A 150 -12.58 -10.29 -17.87
N ILE A 151 -12.12 -11.46 -17.43
CA ILE A 151 -12.93 -12.71 -17.47
C ILE A 151 -14.14 -12.62 -16.53
N THR A 152 -13.99 -11.96 -15.38
CA THR A 152 -15.06 -11.90 -14.36
C THR A 152 -15.94 -10.65 -14.46
N PHE A 153 -15.78 -9.84 -15.50
CA PHE A 153 -16.56 -8.62 -15.73
C PHE A 153 -16.74 -7.78 -14.45
N THR A 154 -15.63 -7.31 -13.85
CA THR A 154 -15.61 -6.47 -12.62
C THR A 154 -15.81 -7.20 -11.29
N ILE A 155 -16.27 -8.45 -11.25
CA ILE A 155 -16.45 -9.17 -9.96
C ILE A 155 -15.13 -9.30 -9.20
N TYR A 156 -14.04 -9.65 -9.91
CA TYR A 156 -12.71 -9.73 -9.29
C TYR A 156 -12.23 -8.38 -8.75
N TRP A 157 -12.62 -7.28 -9.38
CA TRP A 157 -12.28 -5.93 -8.91
C TRP A 157 -12.92 -5.63 -7.56
N LEU A 158 -14.21 -5.93 -7.40
CA LEU A 158 -14.92 -5.76 -6.13
C LEU A 158 -14.32 -6.64 -5.02
N TYR A 159 -14.00 -7.90 -5.35
CA TYR A 159 -13.28 -8.78 -4.44
C TYR A 159 -11.94 -8.17 -3.99
N LEU A 160 -11.16 -7.64 -4.94
CA LEU A 160 -9.86 -7.06 -4.66
C LEU A 160 -9.97 -5.82 -3.76
N LEU A 161 -10.97 -4.95 -3.99
CA LEU A 161 -11.23 -3.78 -3.15
C LEU A 161 -11.45 -4.17 -1.68
N VAL A 162 -12.29 -5.16 -1.42
CA VAL A 162 -12.56 -5.60 -0.04
C VAL A 162 -11.34 -6.30 0.55
N LYS A 163 -10.77 -7.27 -0.18
CA LYS A 163 -9.70 -8.12 0.33
C LYS A 163 -8.43 -7.34 0.59
N LEU A 164 -8.00 -6.47 -0.34
CA LEU A 164 -6.79 -5.68 -0.17
C LEU A 164 -6.94 -4.64 0.94
N SER A 165 -8.12 -4.03 1.09
CA SER A 165 -8.37 -3.11 2.22
C SER A 165 -8.21 -3.82 3.57
N SER A 166 -8.75 -5.03 3.70
CA SER A 166 -8.58 -5.84 4.92
C SER A 166 -7.11 -6.18 5.18
N GLU A 167 -6.36 -6.56 4.16
CA GLU A 167 -4.94 -6.90 4.29
C GLU A 167 -4.06 -5.69 4.59
N ILE A 168 -4.34 -4.52 3.99
CA ILE A 168 -3.65 -3.27 4.33
C ILE A 168 -3.93 -2.90 5.78
N ASN A 169 -5.18 -2.99 6.23
CA ASN A 169 -5.52 -2.70 7.62
C ASN A 169 -4.80 -3.65 8.59
N GLN A 170 -4.79 -4.96 8.29
CA GLN A 170 -4.07 -5.94 9.09
C GLN A 170 -2.55 -5.68 9.11
N TYR A 171 -1.97 -5.35 7.95
CA TYR A 171 -0.57 -4.95 7.84
C TYR A 171 -0.24 -3.76 8.74
N LEU A 172 -1.05 -2.70 8.66
CA LEU A 172 -0.86 -1.48 9.46
C LEU A 172 -1.03 -1.75 10.96
N SER A 173 -2.03 -2.54 11.35
CA SER A 173 -2.26 -2.86 12.76
C SER A 173 -1.13 -3.68 13.37
N THR A 174 -0.65 -4.70 12.64
CA THR A 174 0.47 -5.53 13.13
C THR A 174 1.74 -4.70 13.22
N ASP A 175 1.99 -3.85 12.23
CA ASP A 175 3.14 -2.97 12.23
C ASP A 175 3.11 -1.92 13.36
N GLU A 176 1.95 -1.34 13.66
CA GLU A 176 1.80 -0.40 14.77
C GLU A 176 2.09 -1.06 16.12
N THR A 177 1.60 -2.29 16.33
CA THR A 177 1.90 -3.07 17.54
C THR A 177 3.41 -3.35 17.66
N LEU A 178 4.03 -3.88 16.61
CA LEU A 178 5.47 -4.20 16.63
C LEU A 178 6.34 -2.96 16.82
N ARG A 179 5.97 -1.83 16.20
CA ARG A 179 6.71 -0.58 16.37
C ARG A 179 6.68 -0.09 17.82
N ARG A 180 5.53 -0.19 18.49
CA ARG A 180 5.42 0.13 19.93
C ARG A 180 6.30 -0.78 20.78
N GLU A 181 6.31 -2.08 20.51
CA GLU A 181 7.16 -3.03 21.23
C GLU A 181 8.65 -2.71 21.04
N VAL A 182 9.07 -2.36 19.82
CA VAL A 182 10.45 -1.92 19.55
C VAL A 182 10.81 -0.64 20.30
N GLU A 183 9.94 0.37 20.26
CA GLU A 183 10.15 1.64 20.97
C GLU A 183 10.26 1.41 22.49
N GLU A 184 9.37 0.60 23.06
CA GLU A 184 9.40 0.23 24.48
C GLU A 184 10.68 -0.52 24.85
N ALA A 185 11.05 -1.55 24.08
CA ALA A 185 12.22 -2.35 24.37
C ALA A 185 13.50 -1.51 24.33
N LEU A 186 13.63 -0.62 23.35
CA LEU A 186 14.81 0.22 23.21
C LEU A 186 14.87 1.39 24.19
N SER A 187 13.74 1.80 24.76
CA SER A 187 13.71 2.73 25.90
C SER A 187 14.22 2.10 27.20
N ARG A 188 14.14 0.76 27.32
CA ARG A 188 14.61 0.01 28.51
C ARG A 188 16.09 -0.36 28.45
N VAL A 189 16.69 -0.32 27.26
CA VAL A 189 18.09 -0.68 27.01
C VAL A 189 19.01 0.56 27.00
N SER A 190 18.45 1.78 26.90
CA SER A 190 19.18 3.07 27.03
C SER A 190 19.16 3.60 28.45
#